data_AF-A0A8T5NTU5-F1
#
_entry.id   AF-A0A8T5NTU5-F1
#
_cell.length_a   1.000
_cell.length_b   1.000
_cell.length_c   1.000
_cell.angle_alpha   90.00
_cell.angle_beta   90.00
_cell.angle_gamma   90.00
#
_symmetry.space_group_name_H-M   'P 1'
#
loop_
_entity.id
_entity.type
_entity.pdbx_description
1 polymer ?
#
loop_
_entity_poly.entity_id
_entity_poly.type
_entity_poly.pdbx_seq_one_letter_code
_entity_poly.pdbx_strand_id
1 'polypeptide(L)'
;NSFDCVLASDLIEHLTKEEGNKLIKMMEKIAKKRVIIFTPNGFLPQGEFNKNPWQVHKTGWTVEEMQKKGYKIIGINGIKSLRKEFTTIKYKPRFFWTIISDLTQIWTRNHPKYAFQILCIKDITVLS
;
A
#
# COMPACT_ATOMS: atom_id res chain seq x y z
N ASN A 1 4.33 23.39 7.97
CA ASN A 1 4.09 22.36 6.93
C ASN A 1 4.23 23.01 5.56
N SER A 2 4.82 22.33 4.57
CA SER A 2 5.33 22.93 3.32
C SER A 2 4.56 22.50 2.07
N PHE A 3 3.97 21.31 2.06
CA PHE A 3 3.30 20.74 0.89
C PHE A 3 1.82 20.46 1.17
N ASP A 4 0.92 20.71 0.23
CA ASP A 4 -0.50 20.42 0.42
C ASP A 4 -0.77 18.92 0.60
N CYS A 5 -0.13 18.09 -0.21
CA CYS A 5 -0.19 16.63 -0.14
C CYS A 5 1.21 16.04 -0.22
N VAL A 6 1.46 14.98 0.54
CA VAL A 6 2.69 14.18 0.46
C VAL A 6 2.30 12.74 0.12
N LEU A 7 2.90 12.18 -0.93
CA LEU A 7 2.59 10.86 -1.46
C LEU A 7 3.83 9.96 -1.41
N ALA A 8 3.66 8.73 -0.96
CA ALA A 8 4.58 7.62 -1.22
C ALA A 8 3.81 6.51 -1.94
N SER A 9 4.35 6.01 -3.05
CA SER A 9 3.73 4.93 -3.84
C SER A 9 4.77 3.87 -4.11
N ASP A 10 4.47 2.63 -3.69
CA ASP A 10 5.36 1.46 -3.80
C ASP A 10 6.80 1.81 -3.33
N LEU A 11 6.92 2.20 -2.06
CA LEU A 11 8.14 2.78 -1.50
C LEU A 11 8.45 2.26 -0.09
N ILE A 12 7.49 2.34 0.84
CA ILE A 12 7.76 2.09 2.27
C ILE A 12 8.07 0.62 2.58
N GLU A 13 7.74 -0.30 1.69
CA GLU A 13 8.07 -1.72 1.74
C GLU A 13 9.56 -1.99 1.46
N HIS A 14 10.25 -1.08 0.76
CA HIS A 14 11.69 -1.18 0.46
C HIS A 14 12.58 -0.70 1.61
N LEU A 15 11.96 -0.14 2.65
CA LEU A 15 12.63 0.36 3.85
C LEU A 15 12.56 -0.66 4.98
N THR A 16 13.52 -0.60 5.90
CA THR A 16 13.36 -1.26 7.19
C THR A 16 12.17 -0.65 7.94
N LYS A 17 11.63 -1.36 8.94
CA LYS A 17 10.44 -0.91 9.66
C LYS A 17 10.71 0.42 10.39
N GLU A 18 11.93 0.61 10.89
CA GLU A 18 12.35 1.85 11.54
C GLU A 18 12.41 3.03 10.55
N GLU A 19 13.09 2.85 9.41
CA GLU A 19 13.19 3.87 8.36
C GLU A 19 11.82 4.24 7.79
N GLY A 20 10.96 3.26 7.52
CA GLY A 20 9.60 3.51 7.06
C GLY A 20 8.77 4.29 8.08
N ASN A 21 8.88 3.97 9.37
CA ASN A 21 8.23 4.77 10.42
C ASN A 21 8.77 6.20 10.51
N LYS A 22 10.09 6.39 10.37
CA LYS A 22 10.72 7.73 10.32
C LYS A 22 10.20 8.52 9.12
N LEU A 23 10.13 7.91 7.94
CA LEU A 23 9.60 8.52 6.72
C LEU A 23 8.14 8.94 6.90
N ILE A 24 7.27 8.04 7.37
CA ILE A 24 5.84 8.35 7.59
C ILE A 24 5.67 9.55 8.52
N LYS A 25 6.41 9.61 9.64
CA LYS A 25 6.38 10.77 10.56
C LYS A 25 6.83 12.05 9.88
N MET A 26 7.86 11.99 9.03
CA MET A 26 8.32 13.16 8.26
C MET A 26 7.26 13.61 7.25
N MET A 27 6.64 12.68 6.51
CA MET A 27 5.55 12.97 5.58
C MET A 27 4.39 13.69 6.29
N GLU A 28 3.98 13.20 7.46
CA GLU A 28 2.94 13.81 8.29
C GLU A 28 3.34 15.21 8.78
N LYS A 29 4.61 15.42 9.13
CA LYS A 29 5.12 16.74 9.55
C LYS A 29 5.14 17.76 8.42
N ILE A 30 5.45 17.37 7.19
CA ILE A 30 5.60 18.32 6.07
C ILE A 30 4.30 18.52 5.28
N ALA A 31 3.32 17.63 5.41
CA ALA A 31 1.99 17.73 4.78
C ALA A 31 1.09 18.76 5.49
N LYS A 32 0.44 19.65 4.72
CA LYS A 32 -0.54 20.63 5.21
C LYS A 32 -1.93 20.02 5.29
N LYS A 33 -2.34 19.24 4.29
CA LYS A 33 -3.71 18.72 4.17
C LYS A 33 -3.78 17.21 4.20
N ARG A 34 -2.87 16.51 3.51
CA ARG A 34 -3.02 15.06 3.32
C ARG A 34 -1.70 14.32 3.18
N VAL A 35 -1.66 13.11 3.74
CA VAL A 35 -0.65 12.09 3.46
C VAL A 35 -1.33 10.90 2.77
N ILE A 36 -0.74 10.45 1.67
CA ILE A 36 -1.20 9.27 0.93
C ILE A 36 -0.05 8.28 0.85
N ILE A 37 -0.32 7.01 1.17
CA ILE A 37 0.64 5.93 1.04
C ILE A 37 -0.02 4.77 0.30
N PHE A 38 0.60 4.33 -0.78
CA PHE A 38 0.22 3.13 -1.51
C PHE A 38 1.31 2.07 -1.35
N THR A 39 0.93 0.86 -0.90
CA THR A 39 1.85 -0.23 -0.53
C THR A 39 1.13 -1.58 -0.64
N PRO A 40 1.87 -2.71 -0.76
CA PRO A 40 1.31 -4.05 -0.55
C PRO A 40 0.57 -4.20 0.79
N ASN A 41 -0.46 -5.03 0.82
CA ASN A 41 -1.20 -5.35 2.05
C ASN A 41 -0.48 -6.44 2.84
N GLY A 42 0.22 -6.04 3.90
CA GLY A 42 1.11 -6.92 4.66
C GLY A 42 2.46 -7.09 3.96
N PHE A 43 3.20 -8.15 4.33
CA PHE A 43 4.48 -8.45 3.68
C PHE A 43 4.26 -9.26 2.41
N LEU A 44 4.70 -8.70 1.28
CA LEU A 44 4.74 -9.38 -0.01
C LEU A 44 6.21 -9.59 -0.39
N PRO A 45 6.74 -10.82 -0.34
CA PRO A 45 8.11 -11.07 -0.75
C PRO A 45 8.33 -10.66 -2.21
N GLN A 46 9.40 -9.89 -2.44
CA GLN A 46 9.89 -9.52 -3.77
C GLN A 46 11.41 -9.45 -3.70
N GLY A 47 12.08 -10.16 -4.60
CA GLY A 47 13.54 -10.09 -4.75
C GLY A 47 13.97 -8.84 -5.51
N GLU A 48 15.19 -8.88 -6.04
CA GLU A 48 15.65 -7.82 -6.94
C GLU A 48 14.78 -7.80 -8.21
N PHE A 49 14.46 -6.60 -8.67
CA PHE A 49 13.79 -6.40 -9.95
C PHE A 49 14.77 -5.70 -10.90
N ASN A 50 14.97 -6.25 -12.10
CA ASN A 50 15.92 -5.73 -13.09
C ASN A 50 17.35 -5.50 -12.54
N LYS A 51 17.85 -6.42 -11.70
CA LYS A 51 19.16 -6.31 -11.01
C LYS A 51 19.30 -5.06 -10.12
N ASN A 52 18.17 -4.51 -9.67
CA ASN A 52 18.15 -3.40 -8.73
C ASN A 52 17.95 -3.93 -7.30
N PRO A 53 18.99 -3.95 -6.46
CA PRO A 53 18.88 -4.42 -5.07
C PRO A 53 17.96 -3.54 -4.20
N TRP A 54 17.71 -2.29 -4.62
CA TRP A 54 16.81 -1.37 -3.92
C TRP A 54 15.32 -1.67 -4.13
N GLN A 55 14.99 -2.64 -4.99
CA GLN A 55 13.61 -3.10 -5.23
C GLN A 55 13.19 -4.26 -4.33
N VAL A 56 14.10 -4.78 -3.50
CA VAL A 56 13.77 -5.83 -2.54
C VAL A 56 12.75 -5.31 -1.53
N HIS A 57 11.70 -6.09 -1.27
CA HIS A 57 10.77 -5.80 -0.19
C HIS A 57 11.37 -6.26 1.13
N LYS A 58 11.62 -5.32 2.05
CA LYS A 58 12.22 -5.57 3.36
C LYS A 58 11.16 -5.68 4.45
N THR A 59 10.04 -4.97 4.30
CA THR A 59 8.97 -4.95 5.30
C THR A 59 7.58 -4.89 4.70
N GLY A 60 6.56 -5.22 5.51
CA GLY A 60 5.16 -5.18 5.14
C GLY A 60 4.34 -4.31 6.08
N TRP A 61 3.19 -3.82 5.61
CA TRP A 61 2.33 -2.89 6.33
C TRP A 61 0.89 -3.37 6.29
N THR A 62 0.30 -3.69 7.44
CA THR A 62 -1.07 -4.22 7.48
C THR A 62 -2.11 -3.11 7.58
N VAL A 63 -3.35 -3.45 7.21
CA VAL A 63 -4.52 -2.57 7.40
C VAL A 63 -4.61 -2.10 8.85
N GLU A 64 -4.50 -3.02 9.81
CA GLU A 64 -4.64 -2.73 11.24
C GLU A 64 -3.50 -1.81 11.73
N GLU A 65 -2.28 -2.01 11.26
CA GLU A 65 -1.13 -1.15 11.57
C GLU A 65 -1.35 0.28 11.06
N MET A 66 -1.79 0.43 9.81
CA MET A 66 -2.01 1.75 9.20
C MET A 66 -3.23 2.46 9.80
N GLN A 67 -4.29 1.72 10.14
CA GLN A 67 -5.44 2.25 10.88
C GLN A 67 -5.04 2.79 12.26
N LYS A 68 -4.18 2.07 13.00
CA LYS A 68 -3.65 2.54 14.31
C LYS A 68 -2.86 3.85 14.19
N LYS A 69 -2.31 4.15 13.00
CA LYS A 69 -1.63 5.42 12.71
C LYS A 69 -2.60 6.54 12.28
N GLY A 70 -3.90 6.27 12.20
CA GLY A 70 -4.95 7.22 11.83
C GLY A 70 -5.22 7.30 10.32
N TYR A 71 -4.78 6.32 9.52
CA TYR A 71 -5.09 6.27 8.10
C TYR A 71 -6.44 5.61 7.85
N LYS A 72 -7.24 6.21 6.97
CA LYS A 72 -8.35 5.56 6.27
C LYS A 72 -7.75 4.67 5.18
N ILE A 73 -8.27 3.46 5.02
CA ILE A 73 -7.68 2.47 4.11
C ILE A 73 -8.68 2.11 3.02
N ILE A 74 -8.24 2.17 1.77
CA ILE A 74 -8.98 1.69 0.61
C ILE A 74 -8.25 0.47 0.05
N GLY A 75 -8.97 -0.63 -0.16
CA GLY A 75 -8.40 -1.83 -0.77
C GLY A 75 -8.26 -1.68 -2.28
N ILE A 76 -7.12 -2.12 -2.82
CA ILE A 76 -6.76 -2.03 -4.24
C ILE A 76 -6.35 -3.40 -4.78
N ASN A 77 -6.60 -3.62 -6.07
CA ASN A 77 -6.25 -4.81 -6.84
C ASN A 77 -6.94 -6.12 -6.41
N GLY A 78 -8.18 -6.03 -5.95
CA GLY A 78 -9.03 -7.20 -5.70
C GLY A 78 -8.48 -8.14 -4.62
N ILE A 79 -9.02 -9.35 -4.56
CA ILE A 79 -8.62 -10.35 -3.55
C ILE A 79 -7.15 -10.74 -3.70
N LYS A 80 -6.38 -10.59 -2.62
CA LYS A 80 -4.93 -10.83 -2.62
C LYS A 80 -4.51 -12.26 -2.99
N SER A 81 -5.32 -13.27 -2.69
CA SER A 81 -4.99 -14.67 -3.01
C SER A 81 -5.04 -14.97 -4.51
N LEU A 82 -5.63 -14.07 -5.33
CA LEU A 82 -5.67 -14.19 -6.79
C LEU A 82 -4.41 -13.65 -7.46
N ARG A 83 -3.55 -12.94 -6.72
CA ARG A 83 -2.36 -12.27 -7.23
C ARG A 83 -1.10 -12.78 -6.56
N LYS A 84 0.04 -12.53 -7.21
CA LYS A 84 1.39 -12.75 -6.70
C LYS A 84 2.22 -11.48 -6.93
N GLU A 85 3.54 -11.57 -6.74
CA GLU A 85 4.49 -10.49 -7.05
C GLU A 85 4.23 -9.81 -8.40
N PHE A 86 4.60 -8.53 -8.49
CA PHE A 86 4.32 -7.65 -9.63
C PHE A 86 2.83 -7.57 -10.00
N THR A 87 1.93 -7.80 -9.04
CA THR A 87 0.47 -7.71 -9.21
C THR A 87 -0.09 -8.73 -10.22
N THR A 88 0.69 -9.75 -10.56
CA THR A 88 0.34 -10.71 -11.62
C THR A 88 -0.69 -11.73 -11.14
N ILE A 89 -1.59 -12.15 -12.04
CA ILE A 89 -2.59 -13.18 -11.76
C ILE A 89 -1.94 -14.55 -11.53
N LYS A 90 -2.35 -15.20 -10.46
CA LYS A 90 -1.84 -16.51 -10.01
C LYS A 90 -2.32 -17.68 -10.88
N TYR A 91 -3.57 -17.62 -11.34
CA TYR A 91 -4.26 -18.76 -11.98
C TYR A 91 -4.37 -18.62 -13.51
N LYS A 92 -4.59 -19.74 -14.20
CA LYS A 92 -4.84 -19.79 -15.65
C LYS A 92 -6.29 -20.22 -15.93
N PRO A 93 -6.91 -19.81 -17.06
CA PRO A 93 -6.38 -18.85 -18.04
C PRO A 93 -6.35 -17.42 -17.49
N ARG A 94 -5.30 -16.66 -17.81
CA ARG A 94 -5.05 -15.36 -17.16
C ARG A 94 -6.20 -14.36 -17.36
N PHE A 95 -6.75 -14.27 -18.57
CA PHE A 95 -7.83 -13.32 -18.90
C PHE A 95 -9.06 -13.53 -18.00
N PHE A 96 -9.47 -14.78 -17.79
CA PHE A 96 -10.62 -15.13 -16.96
C PHE A 96 -10.40 -14.67 -15.52
N TRP A 97 -9.23 -15.01 -14.96
CA TRP A 97 -8.92 -14.67 -13.57
C TRP A 97 -8.63 -13.18 -13.37
N THR A 98 -8.21 -12.45 -14.40
CA THR A 98 -8.19 -10.98 -14.38
C THR A 98 -9.60 -10.44 -14.18
N ILE A 99 -10.58 -10.89 -14.98
CA ILE A 99 -11.98 -10.46 -14.83
C ILE A 99 -12.50 -10.77 -13.42
N ILE A 100 -12.28 -11.99 -12.93
CA ILE A 100 -12.68 -12.36 -11.57
C ILE A 100 -12.02 -11.45 -10.52
N SER A 101 -10.72 -11.17 -10.66
CA SER A 101 -10.01 -10.26 -9.75
C SER A 101 -10.58 -8.84 -9.80
N ASP A 102 -10.86 -8.31 -10.98
CA ASP A 102 -11.39 -6.95 -11.15
C ASP A 102 -12.80 -6.83 -10.59
N LEU A 103 -13.65 -7.85 -10.75
CA LEU A 103 -14.97 -7.88 -10.10
C LEU A 103 -14.86 -7.84 -8.58
N THR A 104 -13.86 -8.50 -8.00
CA THR A 104 -13.65 -8.48 -6.54
C THR A 104 -13.22 -7.11 -6.01
N GLN A 105 -12.71 -6.21 -6.87
CA GLN A 105 -12.28 -4.86 -6.48
C GLN A 105 -13.41 -4.06 -5.82
N ILE A 106 -14.65 -4.21 -6.29
CA ILE A 106 -15.81 -3.50 -5.75
C ILE A 106 -15.96 -3.79 -4.25
N TRP A 107 -15.84 -5.06 -3.87
CA TRP A 107 -15.96 -5.49 -2.49
C TRP A 107 -14.70 -5.18 -1.67
N THR A 108 -13.52 -5.48 -2.20
CA THR A 108 -12.25 -5.27 -1.47
C THR A 108 -11.95 -3.79 -1.22
N ARG A 109 -12.50 -2.87 -2.01
CA ARG A 109 -12.41 -1.42 -1.78
C ARG A 109 -12.76 -1.05 -0.34
N ASN A 110 -13.85 -1.62 0.18
CA ASN A 110 -14.36 -1.37 1.54
C ASN A 110 -14.00 -2.51 2.53
N HIS A 111 -13.36 -3.58 2.05
CA HIS A 111 -12.86 -4.70 2.87
C HIS A 111 -11.34 -4.87 2.66
N PRO A 112 -10.53 -3.85 3.00
CA PRO A 112 -9.12 -3.77 2.61
C PRO A 112 -8.26 -4.92 3.15
N LYS A 113 -8.68 -5.60 4.22
CA LYS A 113 -7.97 -6.78 4.79
C LYS A 113 -7.75 -7.91 3.76
N TYR A 114 -8.64 -8.00 2.77
CA TYR A 114 -8.59 -8.99 1.71
C TYR A 114 -7.97 -8.47 0.42
N ALA A 115 -7.74 -7.16 0.31
CA ALA A 115 -7.18 -6.53 -0.89
C ALA A 115 -5.70 -6.88 -1.08
N PHE A 116 -5.23 -6.90 -2.33
CA PHE A 116 -3.82 -7.15 -2.66
C PHE A 116 -2.90 -6.00 -2.23
N GLN A 117 -3.31 -4.77 -2.48
CA GLN A 117 -2.64 -3.54 -2.06
C GLN A 117 -3.59 -2.66 -1.26
N ILE A 118 -3.03 -1.71 -0.54
CA ILE A 118 -3.78 -0.75 0.27
C ILE A 118 -3.37 0.67 -0.08
N LEU A 119 -4.38 1.53 -0.24
CA LEU A 119 -4.22 2.97 -0.33
C LEU A 119 -4.61 3.58 1.01
N CYS A 120 -3.60 4.05 1.73
CA CYS A 120 -3.73 4.66 3.05
C CYS A 120 -3.84 6.17 2.89
N ILE A 121 -4.88 6.79 3.42
CA ILE A 121 -5.15 8.22 3.33
C ILE A 121 -5.34 8.79 4.73
N LYS A 122 -4.56 9.81 5.08
CA LYS A 122 -4.70 10.55 6.35
C LYS A 122 -4.83 12.04 6.06
N ASP A 123 -5.93 12.62 6.52
CA ASP A 123 -6.11 14.06 6.52
C ASP A 123 -5.35 14.65 7.72
N ILE A 124 -4.58 15.71 7.49
CA ILE A 124 -3.82 16.41 8.53
C ILE A 124 -4.71 17.55 9.04
N THR A 125 -5.34 17.33 10.18
CA THR A 125 -6.06 18.40 10.88
C THR A 125 -5.03 19.26 11.61
N VAL A 126 -4.89 20.52 11.21
CA VAL A 126 -4.24 21.51 12.08
C VAL A 126 -5.23 21.80 13.19
N LEU A 127 -4.90 21.46 14.44
CA LEU A 127 -5.59 22.08 15.58
C LEU A 127 -5.28 23.58 15.48
N SER A 128 -6.25 24.34 15.00
CA SER A 128 -6.24 25.80 15.01
C SER A 128 -6.36 26.32 16.43
#